data_AF-A0A7V9F2S9-F1
#
_entry.id   AF-A0A7V9F2S9-F1
#
_cell.length_a   1.000
_cell.length_b   1.000
_cell.length_c   1.000
_cell.angle_alpha   90.00
_cell.angle_beta   90.00
_cell.angle_gamma   90.00
#
_symmetry.space_group_name_H-M   'P 1'
#
loop_
_entity.id
_entity.type
_entity.pdbx_description
1 polymer ?
#
loop_
_entity_poly.entity_id
_entity_poly.type
_entity_poly.pdbx_seq_one_letter_code
_entity_poly.pdbx_strand_id
1 'polypeptide(L)' 'MVQIHLETEIAAPIERVFDLARDIDFHQRSMAHTVEHAVDGRTSGLIGLGETVTWRARHLGRTWGLTSKI' A
#
# COMPACT_ATOMS: atom_id res chain seq x y z
N MET A 1 -0.56 9.31 -22.80
CA MET A 1 -0.57 8.79 -21.41
C MET A 1 -1.58 7.66 -21.38
N VAL A 2 -1.21 6.48 -20.88
CA VAL A 2 -2.13 5.33 -20.79
C VAL A 2 -2.79 5.36 -19.42
N GLN A 3 -4.12 5.23 -19.35
CA GLN A 3 -4.89 5.25 -18.12
C GLN A 3 -5.70 3.98 -17.99
N ILE A 4 -5.67 3.38 -16.80
CA ILE A 4 -6.53 2.26 -16.40
C ILE A 4 -7.45 2.77 -15.31
N HIS A 5 -8.77 2.54 -15.43
CA HIS A 5 -9.77 2.92 -14.45
C HIS A 5 -10.48 1.67 -13.92
N LEU A 6 -10.57 1.55 -12.60
CA LEU A 6 -11.22 0.45 -11.90
C LEU A 6 -12.09 1.06 -10.80
N GLU A 7 -13.33 0.56 -10.67
CA GLU A 7 -14.27 0.96 -9.62
C GLU A 7 -14.71 -0.28 -8.84
N THR A 8 -14.74 -0.16 -7.51
CA THR A 8 -15.20 -1.21 -6.59
C THR A 8 -16.10 -0.58 -5.55
N GLU A 9 -17.37 -0.99 -5.50
CA GLU A 9 -18.29 -0.55 -4.46
C GLU A 9 -18.07 -1.34 -3.16
N ILE A 10 -17.95 -0.60 -2.03
CA ILE A 10 -17.72 -1.18 -0.72
C ILE A 10 -18.82 -0.69 0.23
N ALA A 11 -19.60 -1.61 0.79
CA ALA A 11 -20.65 -1.31 1.76
C ALA A 11 -20.07 -1.04 3.16
N ALA A 12 -19.35 0.06 3.33
CA ALA A 12 -18.74 0.49 4.59
C ALA A 12 -18.67 2.03 4.69
N PRO A 13 -18.51 2.60 5.90
CA PRO A 13 -18.28 4.04 6.06
C PRO A 13 -17.05 4.52 5.30
N ILE A 14 -17.15 5.70 4.67
CA ILE A 14 -16.09 6.25 3.81
C ILE A 14 -14.78 6.46 4.57
N GLU A 15 -14.85 6.91 5.81
CA GLU A 15 -13.68 7.18 6.66
C GLU A 15 -12.92 5.88 6.95
N ARG A 16 -13.62 4.77 7.15
CA ARG A 16 -13.01 3.46 7.37
C ARG A 16 -12.30 2.97 6.11
N VAL A 17 -12.93 3.11 4.96
CA VAL A 17 -12.32 2.71 3.68
C VAL A 17 -11.08 3.56 3.40
N PHE A 18 -11.16 4.86 3.66
CA PHE A 18 -10.03 5.79 3.50
C PHE A 18 -8.87 5.43 4.44
N ASP A 19 -9.13 5.19 5.73
CA ASP A 19 -8.09 4.83 6.69
C ASP A 19 -7.45 3.48 6.37
N LEU A 20 -8.24 2.46 5.97
CA LEU A 20 -7.69 1.17 5.55
C LEU A 20 -6.87 1.25 4.26
N ALA A 21 -7.24 2.13 3.33
CA ALA A 21 -6.49 2.35 2.09
C ALA A 21 -5.09 2.94 2.35
N ARG A 22 -4.89 3.61 3.49
CA ARG A 22 -3.61 4.23 3.90
C ARG A 22 -3.00 3.57 5.14
N ASP A 23 -3.43 2.37 5.53
CA ASP A 23 -2.86 1.62 6.65
C ASP A 23 -1.79 0.64 6.14
N ILE A 24 -0.54 0.85 6.55
CA ILE A 24 0.61 0.04 6.13
C ILE A 24 0.51 -1.40 6.67
N ASP A 25 -0.03 -1.60 7.87
CA ASP A 25 -0.16 -2.92 8.47
C ASP A 25 -1.29 -3.70 7.77
N PHE A 26 -2.39 -3.03 7.42
CA PHE A 26 -3.47 -3.62 6.64
C PHE A 26 -3.00 -4.01 5.24
N HIS A 27 -2.24 -3.14 4.59
CA HIS A 27 -1.65 -3.42 3.28
C HIS A 27 -0.82 -4.71 3.29
N GLN A 28 0.15 -4.82 4.21
CA GLN A 28 0.99 -6.02 4.36
C GLN A 28 0.15 -7.28 4.62
N ARG A 29 -0.89 -7.20 5.46
CA ARG A 29 -1.80 -8.34 5.68
C ARG A 29 -2.57 -8.74 4.42
N SER A 30 -3.09 -7.77 3.67
CA SER A 30 -3.81 -8.03 2.41
C SER A 30 -2.91 -8.62 1.31
N MET A 31 -1.61 -8.31 1.38
CA MET A 31 -0.56 -8.74 0.45
C MET A 31 0.31 -9.88 1.02
N ALA A 32 -0.13 -10.60 2.06
CA ALA A 32 0.69 -11.62 2.72
C ALA A 32 1.23 -12.73 1.78
N HIS A 33 0.59 -12.94 0.63
CA HIS A 33 1.00 -13.90 -0.39
C HIS A 33 2.14 -13.42 -1.32
N THR A 34 2.48 -12.12 -1.31
CA THR A 34 3.52 -11.54 -2.20
C THR A 34 4.88 -11.35 -1.52
N VAL A 35 4.99 -11.67 -0.21
CA VAL A 35 6.20 -11.47 0.60
C VAL A 35 6.66 -9.99 0.58
N GLU A 36 5.71 -9.07 0.47
CA GLU A 36 5.95 -7.64 0.49
C GLU A 36 6.09 -7.13 1.93
N HIS A 37 7.13 -6.31 2.17
CA HIS A 37 7.42 -5.74 3.48
C HIS A 37 7.79 -4.26 3.34
N ALA A 38 7.30 -3.44 4.27
CA ALA A 38 7.74 -2.04 4.39
C ALA A 38 9.14 -1.99 5.05
N VAL A 39 10.10 -1.33 4.40
CA VAL A 39 11.52 -1.34 4.80
C VAL A 39 12.11 0.03 5.10
N ASP A 40 11.46 1.14 4.73
CA ASP A 40 11.92 2.51 5.02
C ASP A 40 10.75 3.51 5.01
N GLY A 41 10.96 4.69 5.61
CA GLY A 41 9.92 5.70 5.82
C GLY A 41 8.90 5.29 6.90
N ARG A 42 7.62 5.50 6.64
CA ARG A 42 6.51 5.04 7.49
C ARG A 42 6.25 3.55 7.24
N THR A 43 6.58 2.69 8.20
CA THR A 43 6.51 1.22 8.04
C THR A 43 5.37 0.53 8.79
N SER A 44 4.53 1.27 9.52
CA SER A 44 3.38 0.74 10.26
C SER A 44 2.29 1.80 10.49
N GLY A 45 1.07 1.35 10.75
CA GLY A 45 -0.11 2.21 10.97
C GLY A 45 -0.46 3.11 9.78
N LEU A 46 -1.17 4.20 10.08
CA LEU A 46 -1.67 5.14 9.07
C LEU A 46 -0.54 6.03 8.53
N ILE A 47 -0.36 6.04 7.21
CA ILE A 47 0.50 7.01 6.52
C ILE A 47 -0.26 8.33 6.27
N GLY A 48 0.45 9.44 6.42
CA GLY A 48 -0.05 10.80 6.25
C GLY A 48 0.48 11.49 4.99
N LEU A 49 -0.14 12.62 4.66
CA LEU A 49 0.28 13.49 3.56
C LEU A 49 1.74 13.96 3.76
N GLY A 50 2.56 13.80 2.73
CA GLY A 50 3.96 14.17 2.73
C GLY A 50 4.91 13.07 3.23
N GLU A 51 4.40 12.03 3.89
CA GLU A 51 5.19 10.88 4.31
C GLU A 51 5.50 9.96 3.13
N THR A 52 6.58 9.19 3.29
CA THR A 52 7.00 8.17 2.32
C THR A 52 6.97 6.78 2.93
N VAL A 53 6.80 5.77 2.09
CA VAL A 53 7.02 4.36 2.44
C VAL A 53 7.82 3.70 1.33
N THR A 54 8.81 2.89 1.69
CA THR A 54 9.53 2.03 0.75
C THR A 54 9.16 0.58 0.99
N TRP A 55 8.69 -0.09 -0.06
CA TRP A 55 8.33 -1.50 -0.08
C TRP A 55 9.47 -2.33 -0.67
N ARG A 56 9.66 -3.53 -0.12
CA ARG A 56 10.50 -4.58 -0.70
C ARG A 56 9.63 -5.79 -1.00
N ALA A 57 9.48 -6.10 -2.29
CA ALA A 57 8.62 -7.18 -2.76
C ALA A 57 9.31 -8.01 -3.87
N ARG A 58 8.90 -9.27 -4.02
CA ARG A 58 9.43 -10.16 -5.07
C ARG A 58 8.45 -10.25 -6.23
N HIS A 59 8.81 -9.66 -7.36
CA HIS A 59 8.04 -9.73 -8.61
C HIS A 59 8.92 -10.24 -9.75
N LEU A 60 8.36 -11.12 -10.59
CA LEU A 60 9.04 -11.66 -11.78
C LEU A 60 10.41 -12.30 -11.46
N GLY A 61 10.53 -12.97 -10.31
CA GLY A 61 11.76 -13.64 -9.88
C GLY A 61 12.88 -12.72 -9.36
N ARG A 62 12.63 -11.42 -9.22
CA ARG A 62 13.58 -10.43 -8.67
C ARG A 62 12.99 -9.69 -7.48
N THR A 63 13.86 -9.26 -6.57
CA THR A 63 13.45 -8.39 -5.45
C THR A 63 13.56 -6.94 -5.87
N TRP A 64 12.48 -6.20 -5.72
CA TRP A 64 12.37 -4.79 -6.11
C TRP A 64 12.20 -3.91 -4.87
N GLY A 65 12.65 -2.67 -4.97
CA GLY A 65 12.35 -1.60 -4.03
C GLY A 65 11.41 -0.59 -4.69
N LEU A 66 10.32 -0.23 -4.02
CA LEU A 66 9.36 0.77 -4.51
C LEU A 66 9.11 1.81 -3.42
N THR A 67 9.45 3.07 -3.69
CA THR A 67 9.13 4.18 -2.79
C THR A 67 7.91 4.93 -3.31
N SER A 68 6.94 5.14 -2.42
CA SER A 68 5.76 5.98 -2.69
C SER A 68 5.73 7.13 -1.69
N LYS A 69 5.22 8.27 -2.15
CA LYS A 69 4.93 9.45 -1.34
C LYS A 69 3.44 9.72 -1.45
N ILE A 70 2.81 9.96 -0.30
CA ILE A 70 1.41 10.36 -0.21
C ILE A 70 1.29 11.88 -0.28
#